data_AF-A0AAU4HSE8-F1
#
_entry.id   AF-A0AAU4HSE8-F1
#
_cell.length_a   1.000
_cell.length_b   1.000
_cell.length_c   1.000
_cell.angle_alpha   90.00
_cell.angle_beta   90.00
_cell.angle_gamma   90.00
#
_symmetry.space_group_name_H-M   'P 1'
#
loop_
_entity.id
_entity.type
_entity.pdbx_description
1 polymer ?
#
loop_
_entity_poly.entity_id
_entity_poly.type
_entity_poly.pdbx_seq_one_letter_code
_entity_poly.pdbx_strand_id
1 'polypeptide(L)'
;MTSPSGTPDEGAGRSGTLGGPTAVLRGRPGFREPPEDYVRAARQAPGHWMSVVDRHWNGDEDEPPPSWARLGRWRSDGNGEIVEWEENPGYRPSPDAHGWPPPVSPVDAAVQLVATGYASQDLFALMLADAELAVCVDGNGGLTVTEAQDGTEAVPVFSAEPEPAAGELPVHEVMSVPELLDRLPPGREVLFLSSSAPVGQLVTVAELRAGRAELEEYEAQEPPDKWPA
;
A
#
# COMPACT_ATOMS: atom_id res chain seq x y z
N MET A 1 -67.19 17.73 -36.09
CA MET A 1 -65.91 16.99 -36.00
C MET A 1 -64.81 18.03 -35.94
N THR A 2 -64.41 18.44 -34.73
CA THR A 2 -63.31 19.38 -34.55
C THR A 2 -62.78 19.28 -33.12
N SER A 3 -61.48 18.93 -33.05
CA SER A 3 -60.54 18.90 -31.92
C SER A 3 -60.75 17.83 -30.83
N PRO A 4 -59.65 17.21 -30.37
CA PRO A 4 -58.91 17.86 -29.30
C PRO A 4 -57.44 18.16 -29.64
N SER A 5 -56.97 19.20 -28.95
CA SER A 5 -55.61 19.73 -28.93
C SER A 5 -54.59 18.66 -28.56
N GLY A 6 -53.55 18.53 -29.40
CA GLY A 6 -52.30 17.88 -29.02
C GLY A 6 -51.47 18.85 -28.19
N THR A 7 -51.20 18.48 -26.95
CA THR A 7 -50.13 19.07 -26.13
C THR A 7 -48.79 18.74 -26.79
N PRO A 8 -47.84 19.68 -26.92
CA PRO A 8 -46.50 19.33 -27.36
C PRO A 8 -45.85 18.48 -26.27
N ASP A 9 -45.41 17.28 -26.66
CA ASP A 9 -44.50 16.45 -25.86
C ASP A 9 -43.18 17.23 -25.72
N GLU A 10 -42.97 17.83 -24.55
CA GLU A 10 -41.73 18.50 -24.17
C GLU A 10 -40.60 17.48 -24.08
N GLY A 11 -39.95 17.24 -25.21
CA GLY A 11 -38.61 16.71 -25.24
C GLY A 11 -37.63 17.71 -24.63
N ALA A 12 -37.28 17.55 -23.35
CA ALA A 12 -36.08 18.17 -22.77
C ALA A 12 -35.64 17.54 -21.44
N GLY A 13 -35.57 16.21 -21.37
CA GLY A 13 -34.78 15.51 -20.35
C GLY A 13 -33.64 14.79 -21.03
N ARG A 14 -32.49 15.45 -21.27
CA ARG A 14 -31.25 14.75 -21.64
C ARG A 14 -30.81 13.89 -20.46
N SER A 15 -31.39 12.70 -20.36
CA SER A 15 -30.78 11.52 -19.77
C SER A 15 -29.37 11.38 -20.34
N GLY A 16 -28.31 11.19 -19.55
CA GLY A 16 -27.01 11.06 -20.21
C GLY A 16 -25.77 10.82 -19.38
N THR A 17 -25.89 10.47 -18.11
CA THR A 17 -24.73 10.19 -17.25
C THR A 17 -25.07 8.98 -16.40
N LEU A 18 -24.07 8.08 -16.25
CA LEU A 18 -23.95 7.04 -15.22
C LEU A 18 -22.83 6.03 -15.54
N GLY A 19 -22.26 5.98 -16.75
CA GLY A 19 -21.08 5.13 -17.02
C GLY A 19 -21.31 3.65 -16.65
N GLY A 20 -20.31 3.02 -16.03
CA GLY A 20 -20.40 1.65 -15.53
C GLY A 20 -21.36 1.50 -14.32
N PRO A 21 -21.60 0.26 -13.84
CA PRO A 21 -22.63 -0.02 -12.84
C PRO A 21 -22.40 0.65 -11.46
N THR A 22 -21.18 1.12 -11.18
CA THR A 22 -20.78 1.76 -9.92
C THR A 22 -20.79 3.28 -10.00
N ALA A 23 -21.12 3.89 -11.14
CA ALA A 23 -20.96 5.34 -11.24
C ALA A 23 -22.09 6.13 -10.59
N VAL A 24 -21.70 7.34 -10.18
CA VAL A 24 -22.49 8.27 -9.39
C VAL A 24 -22.41 9.63 -10.04
N LEU A 25 -23.57 10.26 -10.20
CA LEU A 25 -23.66 11.62 -10.77
C LEU A 25 -23.23 12.66 -9.76
N ARG A 26 -22.62 13.75 -10.24
CA ARG A 26 -22.39 14.95 -9.43
C ARG A 26 -23.69 15.38 -8.74
N GLY A 27 -23.61 15.69 -7.45
CA GLY A 27 -24.75 16.08 -6.62
C GLY A 27 -25.57 14.91 -6.05
N ARG A 28 -25.19 13.66 -6.35
CA ARG A 28 -25.75 12.46 -5.69
C ARG A 28 -24.84 11.99 -4.54
N PRO A 29 -25.41 11.34 -3.50
CA PRO A 29 -24.60 10.72 -2.45
C PRO A 29 -23.61 9.70 -3.03
N GLY A 30 -22.38 9.72 -2.55
CA GLY A 30 -21.29 8.87 -3.07
C GLY A 30 -20.49 9.49 -4.21
N PHE A 31 -20.88 10.65 -4.73
CA PHE A 31 -20.04 11.40 -5.65
C PHE A 31 -18.79 11.93 -4.92
N ARG A 32 -17.61 11.63 -5.48
CA ARG A 32 -16.35 12.17 -4.97
C ARG A 32 -16.01 13.48 -5.66
N GLU A 33 -15.78 14.54 -4.90
CA GLU A 33 -15.34 15.81 -5.46
C GLU A 33 -13.91 15.73 -5.99
N PRO A 34 -13.65 16.13 -7.25
CA PRO A 34 -12.33 16.07 -7.86
C PRO A 34 -11.43 17.21 -7.33
N PRO A 35 -10.12 16.94 -7.12
CA PRO A 35 -9.13 17.99 -6.92
C PRO A 35 -9.04 18.95 -8.11
N GLU A 36 -8.51 20.17 -7.87
CA GLU A 36 -8.43 21.22 -8.90
C GLU A 36 -7.69 20.80 -10.16
N ASP A 37 -6.64 19.98 -10.03
CA ASP A 37 -5.86 19.48 -11.18
C ASP A 37 -6.72 18.65 -12.13
N TYR A 38 -7.60 17.81 -11.58
CA TYR A 38 -8.56 17.05 -12.39
C TYR A 38 -9.60 17.97 -13.03
N VAL A 39 -10.05 19.02 -12.33
CA VAL A 39 -10.96 20.00 -12.94
C VAL A 39 -10.30 20.73 -14.12
N ARG A 40 -9.01 21.11 -13.99
CA ARG A 40 -8.25 21.74 -15.08
C ARG A 40 -8.01 20.81 -16.25
N ALA A 41 -7.70 19.54 -16.00
CA ALA A 41 -7.53 18.55 -17.06
C ALA A 41 -8.87 18.23 -17.77
N ALA A 42 -10.00 18.18 -17.04
CA ALA A 42 -11.32 17.94 -17.64
C ALA A 42 -11.72 19.01 -18.65
N ARG A 43 -11.37 20.28 -18.40
CA ARG A 43 -11.59 21.40 -19.34
C ARG A 43 -10.80 21.24 -20.63
N GLN A 44 -9.65 20.58 -20.58
CA GLN A 44 -8.79 20.33 -21.74
C GLN A 44 -9.19 19.04 -22.47
N ALA A 45 -9.91 18.14 -21.80
CA ALA A 45 -10.38 16.87 -22.36
C ALA A 45 -11.91 16.68 -22.14
N PRO A 46 -12.77 17.43 -22.84
CA PRO A 46 -14.22 17.26 -22.75
C PRO A 46 -14.67 15.86 -23.19
N GLY A 47 -15.63 15.26 -22.47
CA GLY A 47 -16.16 13.92 -22.76
C GLY A 47 -15.24 12.76 -22.38
N HIS A 48 -14.11 13.01 -21.71
CA HIS A 48 -13.10 12.00 -21.40
C HIS A 48 -13.21 11.45 -19.97
N TRP A 49 -12.69 10.25 -19.79
CA TRP A 49 -12.49 9.62 -18.49
C TRP A 49 -11.09 9.89 -17.96
N MET A 50 -11.00 10.16 -16.66
CA MET A 50 -9.77 10.53 -15.96
C MET A 50 -9.64 9.65 -14.73
N SER A 51 -8.71 8.69 -14.78
CA SER A 51 -8.48 7.74 -13.70
C SER A 51 -7.73 8.35 -12.53
N VAL A 52 -8.07 7.91 -11.33
CA VAL A 52 -7.34 8.18 -10.10
C VAL A 52 -6.49 6.97 -9.79
N VAL A 53 -5.18 7.16 -9.84
CA VAL A 53 -4.17 6.14 -9.53
C VAL A 53 -3.79 6.26 -8.06
N ASP A 54 -3.60 5.14 -7.39
CA ASP A 54 -3.05 5.12 -6.04
C ASP A 54 -1.59 5.59 -6.07
N ARG A 55 -1.25 6.49 -5.14
CA ARG A 55 0.09 7.08 -5.04
C ARG A 55 1.21 6.07 -4.74
N HIS A 56 0.88 4.91 -4.19
CA HIS A 56 1.84 3.84 -3.89
C HIS A 56 2.12 2.95 -5.09
N TRP A 57 1.32 3.04 -6.15
CA TRP A 57 1.66 2.35 -7.38
C TRP A 57 2.86 3.05 -8.03
N ASN A 58 3.92 2.28 -8.24
CA ASN A 58 5.15 2.71 -8.87
C ASN A 58 5.48 1.71 -9.99
N GLY A 59 5.02 1.99 -11.20
CA GLY A 59 5.41 1.24 -12.41
C GLY A 59 6.49 1.97 -13.19
N ASP A 60 7.03 1.31 -14.20
CA ASP A 60 8.00 1.93 -15.11
C ASP A 60 7.38 3.13 -15.85
N GLU A 61 8.20 4.07 -16.35
CA GLU A 61 7.74 5.34 -16.94
C GLU A 61 6.67 5.18 -18.04
N ASP A 62 6.70 4.07 -18.77
CA ASP A 62 5.77 3.74 -19.86
C ASP A 62 4.73 2.67 -19.50
N GLU A 63 4.76 2.15 -18.27
CA GLU A 63 3.80 1.14 -17.83
C GLU A 63 2.47 1.82 -17.45
N PRO A 64 1.34 1.49 -18.08
CA PRO A 64 0.06 2.03 -17.63
C PRO A 64 -0.34 1.41 -16.28
N PRO A 65 -0.90 2.21 -15.34
CA PRO A 65 -1.37 1.68 -14.07
C PRO A 65 -2.37 0.53 -14.27
N PRO A 66 -2.12 -0.64 -13.68
CA PRO A 66 -3.02 -1.78 -13.78
C PRO A 66 -4.36 -1.45 -13.12
N SER A 67 -5.40 -2.20 -13.47
CA SER A 67 -6.73 -1.92 -12.95
C SER A 67 -6.79 -1.94 -11.43
N TRP A 68 -6.04 -2.81 -10.76
CA TRP A 68 -6.06 -2.92 -9.30
C TRP A 68 -5.45 -1.71 -8.59
N ALA A 69 -4.60 -0.92 -9.26
CA ALA A 69 -3.96 0.28 -8.71
C ALA A 69 -4.80 1.56 -8.91
N ARG A 70 -5.95 1.45 -9.58
CA ARG A 70 -6.82 2.60 -9.87
C ARG A 70 -7.99 2.59 -8.91
N LEU A 71 -8.14 3.65 -8.13
CA LEU A 71 -9.24 3.82 -7.18
C LEU A 71 -10.60 4.01 -7.89
N GLY A 72 -10.58 4.67 -9.05
CA GLY A 72 -11.78 4.95 -9.83
C GLY A 72 -11.48 5.95 -10.93
N ARG A 73 -12.51 6.58 -11.48
CA ARG A 73 -12.37 7.58 -12.54
C ARG A 73 -13.48 8.61 -12.53
N TRP A 74 -13.13 9.84 -12.86
CA TRP A 74 -14.10 10.90 -13.17
C TRP A 74 -14.38 10.95 -14.67
N ARG A 75 -15.59 11.36 -15.06
CA ARG A 75 -15.94 11.68 -16.44
C ARG A 75 -16.27 13.15 -16.60
N SER A 76 -15.70 13.80 -17.61
CA SER A 76 -16.14 15.12 -18.07
C SER A 76 -17.28 15.01 -19.09
N ASP A 77 -18.11 16.04 -19.17
CA ASP A 77 -19.10 16.21 -20.23
C ASP A 77 -18.50 16.97 -21.45
N GLY A 78 -19.35 17.25 -22.45
CA GLY A 78 -18.92 17.96 -23.67
C GLY A 78 -18.46 19.41 -23.45
N ASN A 79 -18.69 19.98 -22.27
CA ASN A 79 -18.20 21.31 -21.88
C ASN A 79 -16.92 21.23 -21.03
N GLY A 80 -16.44 20.02 -20.72
CA GLY A 80 -15.29 19.81 -19.85
C GLY A 80 -15.63 19.90 -18.36
N GLU A 81 -16.91 19.85 -17.98
CA GLU A 81 -17.33 19.78 -16.59
C GLU A 81 -17.33 18.33 -16.11
N ILE A 82 -16.71 18.03 -14.96
CA ILE A 82 -16.76 16.69 -14.37
C ILE A 82 -18.19 16.44 -13.88
N VAL A 83 -18.88 15.45 -14.45
CA VAL A 83 -20.30 15.16 -14.16
C VAL A 83 -20.51 13.82 -13.46
N GLU A 84 -19.49 12.97 -13.41
CA GLU A 84 -19.61 11.57 -13.02
C GLU A 84 -18.36 11.07 -12.28
N TRP A 85 -18.55 10.22 -11.28
CA TRP A 85 -17.52 9.44 -10.61
C TRP A 85 -17.87 7.96 -10.70
N GLU A 86 -16.95 7.13 -11.20
CA GLU A 86 -17.10 5.66 -11.23
C GLU A 86 -16.05 5.02 -10.32
N GLU A 87 -16.51 4.37 -9.26
CA GLU A 87 -15.65 3.60 -8.37
C GLU A 87 -15.19 2.31 -9.04
N ASN A 88 -13.93 1.93 -8.86
CA ASN A 88 -13.41 0.68 -9.38
C ASN A 88 -13.50 -0.44 -8.33
N PRO A 89 -14.38 -1.43 -8.48
CA PRO A 89 -14.51 -2.53 -7.51
C PRO A 89 -13.29 -3.47 -7.48
N GLY A 90 -12.43 -3.40 -8.50
CA GLY A 90 -11.19 -4.17 -8.55
C GLY A 90 -10.00 -3.48 -7.88
N TYR A 91 -10.20 -2.28 -7.31
CA TYR A 91 -9.16 -1.54 -6.61
C TYR A 91 -8.65 -2.29 -5.37
N ARG A 92 -7.33 -2.34 -5.21
CA ARG A 92 -6.64 -2.82 -4.00
C ARG A 92 -6.15 -1.63 -3.21
N PRO A 93 -6.72 -1.33 -2.03
CA PRO A 93 -6.31 -0.17 -1.25
C PRO A 93 -4.86 -0.27 -0.78
N SER A 94 -4.10 0.83 -0.95
CA SER A 94 -2.79 1.01 -0.34
C SER A 94 -2.87 1.30 1.17
N PRO A 95 -1.74 1.37 1.89
CA PRO A 95 -1.73 1.64 3.33
C PRO A 95 -2.48 2.94 3.70
N ASP A 96 -2.20 4.03 2.99
CA ASP A 96 -2.90 5.32 3.19
C ASP A 96 -4.41 5.20 2.93
N ALA A 97 -4.80 4.42 1.92
CA ALA A 97 -6.22 4.22 1.58
C ALA A 97 -6.95 3.35 2.61
N HIS A 98 -6.23 2.47 3.33
CA HIS A 98 -6.71 1.78 4.52
C HIS A 98 -6.78 2.69 5.76
N GLY A 99 -6.21 3.90 5.69
CA GLY A 99 -6.14 4.83 6.82
C GLY A 99 -5.11 4.41 7.87
N TRP A 100 -4.11 3.60 7.49
CA TRP A 100 -3.04 3.24 8.40
C TRP A 100 -2.16 4.46 8.73
N PRO A 101 -1.65 4.57 9.96
CA PRO A 101 -0.62 5.54 10.31
C PRO A 101 0.61 5.46 9.40
N PRO A 102 1.32 6.59 9.20
CA PRO A 102 2.61 6.58 8.51
C PRO A 102 3.57 5.57 9.14
N PRO A 103 4.40 4.89 8.33
CA PRO A 103 5.37 3.93 8.84
C PRO A 103 6.44 4.62 9.69
N VAL A 104 6.92 3.94 10.73
CA VAL A 104 7.91 4.47 11.67
C VAL A 104 9.35 4.10 11.32
N SER A 105 9.55 3.22 10.33
CA SER A 105 10.87 2.84 9.82
C SER A 105 10.81 2.34 8.36
N PRO A 106 11.94 2.18 7.66
CA PRO A 106 11.97 1.61 6.31
C PRO A 106 11.39 0.19 6.22
N VAL A 107 11.68 -0.67 7.20
CA VAL A 107 11.12 -2.03 7.28
C VAL A 107 9.62 -1.99 7.51
N ASP A 108 9.16 -1.08 8.36
CA ASP A 108 7.75 -0.86 8.64
C ASP A 108 7.00 -0.34 7.39
N ALA A 109 7.63 0.53 6.59
CA ALA A 109 7.10 0.93 5.30
C ALA A 109 6.99 -0.24 4.32
N ALA A 110 8.05 -1.06 4.24
CA ALA A 110 8.08 -2.23 3.37
C ALA A 110 6.99 -3.26 3.74
N VAL A 111 6.80 -3.55 5.04
CA VAL A 111 5.77 -4.51 5.46
C VAL A 111 4.36 -4.04 5.13
N GLN A 112 4.08 -2.73 5.29
CA GLN A 112 2.77 -2.17 4.94
C GLN A 112 2.48 -2.30 3.44
N LEU A 113 3.48 -2.01 2.59
CA LEU A 113 3.36 -2.15 1.14
C LEU A 113 3.17 -3.60 0.72
N VAL A 114 3.92 -4.53 1.33
CA VAL A 114 3.75 -5.97 1.07
C VAL A 114 2.37 -6.46 1.47
N ALA A 115 1.88 -6.08 2.65
CA ALA A 115 0.56 -6.49 3.14
C ALA A 115 -0.60 -5.99 2.27
N THR A 116 -0.41 -4.88 1.56
CA THR A 116 -1.39 -4.31 0.63
C THR A 116 -1.15 -4.72 -0.83
N GLY A 117 -0.08 -5.49 -1.10
CA GLY A 117 0.26 -5.99 -2.42
C GLY A 117 0.92 -4.97 -3.36
N TYR A 118 1.50 -3.91 -2.79
CA TYR A 118 2.23 -2.86 -3.51
C TYR A 118 3.76 -3.06 -3.52
N ALA A 119 4.27 -4.05 -2.79
CA ALA A 119 5.68 -4.46 -2.81
C ALA A 119 5.81 -6.00 -2.76
N SER A 120 7.00 -6.52 -3.10
CA SER A 120 7.30 -7.94 -3.05
C SER A 120 7.81 -8.39 -1.67
N GLN A 121 7.61 -9.68 -1.36
CA GLN A 121 8.19 -10.31 -0.17
C GLN A 121 9.72 -10.21 -0.17
N ASP A 122 10.35 -10.39 -1.34
CA ASP A 122 11.81 -10.31 -1.48
C ASP A 122 12.34 -8.92 -1.07
N LEU A 123 11.65 -7.84 -1.48
CA LEU A 123 12.02 -6.49 -1.06
C LEU A 123 11.90 -6.31 0.45
N PHE A 124 10.85 -6.88 1.05
CA PHE A 124 10.69 -6.83 2.50
C PHE A 124 11.76 -7.63 3.24
N ALA A 125 12.08 -8.84 2.78
CA ALA A 125 13.15 -9.66 3.35
C ALA A 125 14.52 -8.96 3.24
N LEU A 126 14.80 -8.30 2.11
CA LEU A 126 15.99 -7.48 1.90
C LEU A 126 16.06 -6.32 2.89
N MET A 127 14.98 -5.53 3.02
CA MET A 127 14.93 -4.42 3.98
C MET A 127 15.06 -4.90 5.42
N LEU A 128 14.43 -6.03 5.75
CA LEU A 128 14.50 -6.60 7.08
C LEU A 128 15.92 -7.09 7.40
N ALA A 129 16.62 -7.69 6.43
CA ALA A 129 17.98 -8.20 6.57
C ALA A 129 19.04 -7.14 6.91
N ASP A 130 18.81 -5.88 6.53
CA ASP A 130 19.70 -4.75 6.84
C ASP A 130 19.37 -4.05 8.18
N ALA A 131 18.25 -4.40 8.80
CA ALA A 131 17.72 -3.64 9.92
C ALA A 131 18.26 -4.09 11.28
N GLU A 132 18.28 -3.13 12.20
CA GLU A 132 18.26 -3.38 13.64
C GLU A 132 16.82 -3.64 14.08
N LEU A 133 16.61 -4.66 14.91
CA LEU A 133 15.30 -5.13 15.30
C LEU A 133 15.15 -5.18 16.81
N ALA A 134 14.00 -4.75 17.31
CA ALA A 134 13.58 -5.01 18.68
C ALA A 134 13.02 -6.44 18.75
N VAL A 135 13.81 -7.38 19.27
CA VAL A 135 13.49 -8.81 19.33
C VAL A 135 12.91 -9.17 20.69
N CYS A 136 11.75 -9.82 20.73
CA CYS A 136 11.12 -10.20 21.99
C CYS A 136 11.89 -11.29 22.74
N VAL A 137 12.20 -11.03 24.01
CA VAL A 137 12.92 -11.94 24.90
C VAL A 137 12.14 -12.26 26.17
N ASP A 138 12.44 -13.41 26.78
CA ASP A 138 11.94 -13.78 28.09
C ASP A 138 12.71 -13.09 29.22
N GLY A 139 12.29 -13.32 30.47
CA GLY A 139 12.94 -12.72 31.63
C GLY A 139 14.40 -13.14 31.89
N ASN A 140 14.93 -14.10 31.12
CA ASN A 140 16.32 -14.56 31.17
C ASN A 140 17.13 -14.15 29.93
N GLY A 141 16.56 -13.38 29.00
CA GLY A 141 17.19 -12.99 27.73
C GLY A 141 17.11 -14.06 26.64
N GLY A 142 16.35 -15.14 26.84
CA GLY A 142 16.07 -16.12 25.79
C GLY A 142 15.06 -15.58 24.78
N LEU A 143 15.22 -15.89 23.48
CA LEU A 143 14.25 -15.46 22.48
C LEU A 143 12.87 -16.09 22.75
N THR A 144 11.83 -15.26 22.74
CA THR A 144 10.46 -15.78 22.84
C THR A 144 10.01 -16.34 21.50
N VAL A 145 9.11 -17.32 21.54
CA VAL A 145 8.51 -17.91 20.35
C VAL A 145 7.00 -17.80 20.44
N THR A 146 6.39 -17.43 19.32
CA THR A 146 4.94 -17.40 19.12
C THR A 146 4.55 -18.20 17.89
N GLU A 147 3.26 -18.42 17.71
CA GLU A 147 2.69 -19.08 16.53
C GLU A 147 2.13 -18.01 15.59
N ALA A 148 2.60 -17.99 14.34
CA ALA A 148 2.03 -17.16 13.29
C ALA A 148 0.62 -17.66 12.91
N GLN A 149 -0.11 -16.89 12.11
CA GLN A 149 -1.50 -17.23 11.74
C GLN A 149 -1.63 -18.58 11.00
N ASP A 150 -0.55 -19.03 10.35
CA ASP A 150 -0.49 -20.28 9.60
C ASP A 150 0.01 -21.48 10.43
N GLY A 151 0.29 -21.28 11.72
CA GLY A 151 0.83 -22.30 12.61
C GLY A 151 2.35 -22.34 12.69
N THR A 152 3.06 -21.48 11.94
CA THR A 152 4.54 -21.46 11.95
C THR A 152 5.05 -20.87 13.26
N GLU A 153 5.95 -21.59 13.92
CA GLU A 153 6.58 -21.10 15.15
C GLU A 153 7.70 -20.09 14.81
N ALA A 154 7.56 -18.86 15.30
CA ALA A 154 8.41 -17.74 14.93
C ALA A 154 8.78 -16.86 16.12
N VAL A 155 9.92 -16.18 16.04
CA VAL A 155 10.34 -15.16 17.01
C VAL A 155 9.70 -13.82 16.62
N PRO A 156 8.89 -13.20 17.50
CA PRO A 156 8.28 -11.90 17.21
C PRO A 156 9.30 -10.77 17.33
N VAL A 157 9.35 -9.93 16.31
CA VAL A 157 10.27 -8.78 16.22
C VAL A 157 9.52 -7.52 15.78
N PHE A 158 10.04 -6.36 16.15
CA PHE A 158 9.56 -5.04 15.74
C PHE A 158 10.71 -4.24 15.12
N SER A 159 10.41 -3.07 14.56
CA SER A 159 11.43 -2.05 14.27
C SER A 159 12.21 -1.66 15.54
N ALA A 160 13.49 -1.30 15.43
CA ALA A 160 14.38 -0.98 16.57
C ALA A 160 13.85 0.10 17.52
N GLU A 161 13.10 1.08 17.01
CA GLU A 161 12.38 2.08 17.81
C GLU A 161 10.88 1.83 17.70
N PRO A 162 10.35 0.76 18.35
CA PRO A 162 8.94 0.46 18.26
C PRO A 162 8.15 1.52 19.03
N GLU A 163 7.20 2.18 18.37
CA GLU A 163 6.23 2.99 19.10
C GLU A 163 5.23 2.06 19.81
N PRO A 164 4.95 2.27 21.11
CA PRO A 164 3.95 1.48 21.81
C PRO A 164 2.57 1.76 21.22
N ALA A 165 2.07 0.85 20.40
CA ALA A 165 0.71 0.91 19.88
C ALA A 165 -0.30 0.69 21.02
N ALA A 166 -0.77 1.79 21.64
CA ALA A 166 -1.80 1.83 22.68
C ALA A 166 -1.60 0.89 23.91
N GLY A 167 -0.44 0.25 24.05
CA GLY A 167 -0.13 -0.76 25.06
C GLY A 167 1.38 -0.91 25.31
N GLU A 168 1.74 -1.63 26.36
CA GLU A 168 3.14 -1.88 26.72
C GLU A 168 3.73 -2.95 25.79
N LEU A 169 4.90 -2.67 25.23
CA LEU A 169 5.60 -3.63 24.38
C LEU A 169 6.11 -4.81 25.23
N PRO A 170 6.17 -6.03 24.66
CA PRO A 170 6.86 -7.13 25.28
C PRO A 170 8.31 -6.76 25.63
N VAL A 171 8.88 -7.44 26.63
CA VAL A 171 10.32 -7.33 26.93
C VAL A 171 11.10 -7.67 25.66
N HIS A 172 12.01 -6.79 25.26
CA HIS A 172 12.76 -6.92 24.02
C HIS A 172 14.21 -6.44 24.17
N GLU A 173 15.06 -6.96 23.28
CA GLU A 173 16.44 -6.52 23.09
C GLU A 173 16.60 -6.05 21.63
N VAL A 174 17.30 -4.93 21.43
CA VAL A 174 17.63 -4.48 20.07
C VAL A 174 18.89 -5.21 19.59
N MET A 175 18.81 -5.83 18.42
CA MET A 175 19.95 -6.51 17.79
C MET A 175 19.84 -6.53 16.27
N SER A 176 20.98 -6.72 15.61
CA SER A 176 21.09 -6.93 14.17
C SER A 176 20.51 -8.28 13.73
N VAL A 177 20.12 -8.40 12.45
CA VAL A 177 19.69 -9.68 11.88
C VAL A 177 20.74 -10.80 12.00
N PRO A 178 22.05 -10.59 11.77
CA PRO A 178 23.06 -11.62 12.02
C PRO A 178 23.04 -12.16 13.44
N GLU A 179 22.96 -11.26 14.44
CA GLU A 179 22.90 -11.67 15.84
C GLU A 179 21.63 -12.45 16.14
N LEU A 180 20.48 -12.02 15.59
CA LEU A 180 19.23 -12.77 15.68
C LEU A 180 19.38 -14.17 15.08
N LEU A 181 19.94 -14.28 13.87
CA LEU A 181 20.14 -15.56 13.18
C LEU A 181 21.04 -16.52 13.95
N ASP A 182 22.04 -16.01 14.67
CA ASP A 182 22.92 -16.80 15.53
C ASP A 182 22.22 -17.30 16.81
N ARG A 183 21.23 -16.55 17.31
CA ARG A 183 20.45 -16.88 18.52
C ARG A 183 19.17 -17.67 18.23
N LEU A 184 18.73 -17.73 16.97
CA LEU A 184 17.47 -18.37 16.58
C LEU A 184 17.44 -19.87 16.96
N PRO A 185 16.37 -20.33 17.64
CA PRO A 185 16.22 -21.76 17.88
C PRO A 185 16.03 -22.52 16.56
N PRO A 186 16.49 -23.78 16.47
CA PRO A 186 16.35 -24.57 15.24
C PRO A 186 14.88 -24.69 14.79
N GLY A 187 14.65 -24.44 13.50
CA GLY A 187 13.33 -24.55 12.87
C GLY A 187 12.36 -23.42 13.24
N ARG A 188 12.86 -22.28 13.73
CA ARG A 188 12.06 -21.08 13.99
C ARG A 188 12.33 -20.02 12.94
N GLU A 189 11.24 -19.40 12.51
CA GLU A 189 11.26 -18.29 11.56
C GLU A 189 11.14 -16.95 12.31
N VAL A 190 11.08 -15.84 11.57
CA VAL A 190 10.94 -14.51 12.15
C VAL A 190 9.55 -13.96 11.83
N LEU A 191 8.86 -13.40 12.82
CA LEU A 191 7.58 -12.73 12.64
C LEU A 191 7.75 -11.24 12.90
N PHE A 192 7.84 -10.45 11.85
CA PHE A 192 7.87 -8.99 11.98
C PHE A 192 6.47 -8.46 12.26
N LEU A 193 6.34 -7.63 13.29
CA LEU A 193 5.10 -6.98 13.68
C LEU A 193 5.27 -5.47 13.46
N SER A 194 4.43 -4.91 12.58
CA SER A 194 4.41 -3.47 12.35
C SER A 194 4.00 -2.72 13.62
N SER A 195 4.74 -1.66 13.94
CA SER A 195 4.41 -0.80 15.08
C SER A 195 3.37 0.28 14.73
N SER A 196 3.16 0.54 13.44
CA SER A 196 2.27 1.60 12.95
C SER A 196 0.99 1.06 12.30
N ALA A 197 0.97 -0.18 11.83
CA ALA A 197 -0.17 -0.79 11.15
C ALA A 197 -0.55 -2.15 11.76
N PRO A 198 -1.81 -2.60 11.61
CA PRO A 198 -2.25 -3.91 12.10
C PRO A 198 -1.78 -5.05 11.17
N VAL A 199 -0.47 -5.14 10.96
CA VAL A 199 0.19 -6.05 10.02
C VAL A 199 1.27 -6.85 10.74
N GLY A 200 1.26 -8.16 10.53
CA GLY A 200 2.34 -9.06 10.91
C GLY A 200 2.77 -9.88 9.70
N GLN A 201 4.06 -10.03 9.49
CA GLN A 201 4.62 -10.71 8.33
C GLN A 201 5.67 -11.73 8.73
N LEU A 202 5.42 -12.99 8.38
CA LEU A 202 6.36 -14.08 8.55
C LEU A 202 7.46 -13.95 7.48
N VAL A 203 8.71 -14.09 7.90
CA VAL A 203 9.88 -14.16 7.02
C VAL A 203 10.71 -15.36 7.42
N THR A 204 11.06 -16.16 6.43
CA THR A 204 11.87 -17.34 6.67
C THR A 204 13.34 -16.96 6.88
N VAL A 205 14.05 -17.78 7.64
CA VAL A 205 15.51 -17.71 7.79
C VAL A 205 16.21 -17.81 6.43
N ALA A 206 15.64 -18.56 5.48
CA ALA A 206 16.18 -18.68 4.14
C ALA A 206 16.08 -17.35 3.38
N GLU A 207 14.94 -16.67 3.42
CA GLU A 207 14.74 -15.35 2.81
C GLU A 207 15.63 -14.29 3.45
N LEU A 208 15.75 -14.28 4.79
CA LEU A 208 16.65 -13.37 5.50
C LEU A 208 18.11 -13.56 5.08
N ARG A 209 18.58 -14.82 4.98
CA ARG A 209 19.94 -15.12 4.53
C ARG A 209 20.16 -14.74 3.07
N ALA A 210 19.16 -14.92 2.21
CA ALA A 210 19.25 -14.51 0.82
C ALA A 210 19.37 -12.97 0.71
N GLY A 211 18.54 -12.22 1.45
CA GLY A 211 18.62 -10.77 1.51
C GLY A 211 19.98 -10.28 2.02
N ARG A 212 20.54 -10.91 3.06
CA ARG A 212 21.91 -10.60 3.54
C ARG A 212 22.97 -10.82 2.47
N ALA A 213 22.93 -11.95 1.77
CA ALA A 213 23.90 -12.25 0.73
C ALA A 213 23.83 -11.24 -0.43
N GLU A 214 22.63 -10.81 -0.81
CA GLU A 214 22.43 -9.78 -1.84
C GLU A 214 23.02 -8.42 -1.41
N LEU A 215 22.82 -8.01 -0.15
CA LEU A 215 23.43 -6.79 0.39
C LEU A 215 24.96 -6.86 0.39
N GLU A 216 25.53 -7.97 0.82
CA GLU A 216 26.99 -8.19 0.82
C GLU A 216 27.57 -8.16 -0.60
N GLU A 217 26.86 -8.73 -1.58
CA GLU A 217 27.22 -8.64 -2.99
C GLU A 217 27.19 -7.20 -3.50
N TYR A 218 26.17 -6.42 -3.15
CA TYR A 218 26.05 -5.02 -3.52
C TYR A 218 27.18 -4.17 -2.92
N GLU A 219 27.46 -4.32 -1.62
CA GLU A 219 28.58 -3.65 -0.93
C GLU A 219 29.94 -3.99 -1.55
N ALA A 220 30.14 -5.24 -1.96
CA ALA A 220 31.37 -5.68 -2.63
C ALA A 220 31.54 -5.07 -4.04
N GLN A 221 30.45 -4.63 -4.66
CA GLN A 221 30.41 -4.00 -5.98
C GLN A 221 30.54 -2.48 -5.91
N GLU A 222 30.27 -1.84 -4.78
CA GLU A 222 30.57 -0.42 -4.56
C GLU A 222 32.09 -0.22 -4.39
N PRO A 223 32.80 0.41 -5.35
CA PRO A 223 34.20 0.75 -5.14
C PRO A 223 34.28 1.73 -3.97
N PRO A 224 35.29 1.63 -3.07
CA PRO A 224 35.43 2.57 -1.97
C PRO A 224 35.46 3.98 -2.52
N ASP A 225 34.49 4.76 -2.05
CA ASP A 225 34.15 6.12 -2.46
C ASP A 225 35.40 6.95 -2.78
N LYS A 226 35.80 6.96 -4.06
CA LYS A 226 36.85 7.83 -4.57
C LYS A 226 36.18 9.12 -5.02
N TRP A 227 35.81 9.95 -4.06
CA TRP A 227 35.50 11.34 -4.37
C TRP A 227 36.80 12.05 -4.80
N PRO A 228 36.91 12.58 -6.02
CA PRO A 228 38.06 13.43 -6.36
C PRO A 228 38.00 14.71 -5.51
N ALA A 229 39.11 14.98 -4.82
CA ALA A 229 39.33 16.16 -3.99
C ALA A 229 39.27 17.48 -4.78
#